data_AF-A0A250KLN7-F1
#
_entry.id   AF-A0A250KLN7-F1
#
_cell.length_a   1.000
_cell.length_b   1.000
_cell.length_c   1.000
_cell.angle_alpha   90.00
_cell.angle_beta   90.00
_cell.angle_gamma   90.00
#
_symmetry.space_group_name_H-M   'P 1'
#
loop_
_entity.id
_entity.type
_entity.pdbx_description
1 polymer ?
#
loop_
_entity_poly.entity_id
_entity_poly.type
_entity_poly.pdbx_seq_one_letter_code
_entity_poly.pdbx_strand_id
1 'polypeptide(L)'
;MVLTGSVAEQQYPWIFQLFVHDEYRLDSLADEVEAYARDEVRDSAYTRHWLAALRDHCADIARPGGLFHDDQVTGGPWQGNRRKIHACLFRRRSATQLLKGPDELGPIRDLPGLAELEPPRRARALEMADALSLFCTEGSLEAKLFN
;
A
#
# COMPACT_ATOMS: atom_id res chain seq x y z
N MET A 1 -4.15 -4.65 29.38
CA MET A 1 -4.99 -3.50 29.79
C MET A 1 -5.58 -2.91 28.53
N VAL A 2 -6.80 -3.32 28.17
CA VAL A 2 -7.53 -2.77 27.02
C VAL A 2 -8.33 -1.59 27.53
N LEU A 3 -8.00 -0.39 27.07
CA LEU A 3 -8.75 0.83 27.38
C LEU A 3 -9.89 0.94 26.36
N THR A 4 -11.06 0.39 26.68
CA THR A 4 -12.30 0.65 25.95
C THR A 4 -12.98 1.90 26.52
N GLY A 5 -12.48 3.07 26.13
CA GLY A 5 -13.26 4.30 26.19
C GLY A 5 -13.84 4.55 24.81
N SER A 6 -15.07 4.12 24.54
CA SER A 6 -15.76 4.51 23.31
C SER A 6 -16.18 5.97 23.45
N VAL A 7 -15.58 6.84 22.64
CA VAL A 7 -16.10 8.18 22.39
C VAL A 7 -17.53 8.02 21.86
N ALA A 8 -18.46 8.86 22.32
CA ALA A 8 -19.85 8.87 21.84
C ALA A 8 -19.86 8.82 20.30
N GLU A 9 -20.63 7.87 19.76
CA GLU A 9 -20.64 7.56 18.33
C GLU A 9 -21.06 8.83 17.56
N GLN A 10 -20.08 9.46 16.91
CA GLN A 10 -20.34 10.61 16.06
C GLN A 10 -21.26 10.14 14.93
N GLN A 11 -22.28 10.92 14.60
CA GLN A 11 -23.29 10.55 13.60
C GLN A 11 -22.71 10.23 12.21
N TYR A 12 -21.45 10.64 11.97
CA TYR A 12 -20.68 10.47 10.73
C TYR A 12 -19.19 10.27 11.05
N PRO A 13 -18.76 9.08 11.52
CA PRO A 13 -17.39 8.87 11.96
C PRO A 13 -16.41 8.99 10.79
N TRP A 14 -15.22 9.49 11.09
CA TRP A 14 -14.05 9.33 10.22
C TRP A 14 -13.46 7.96 10.48
N ILE A 15 -13.23 7.21 9.41
CA ILE A 15 -12.59 5.90 9.46
C ILE A 15 -11.23 6.05 8.80
N PHE A 16 -10.20 5.66 9.55
CA PHE A 16 -8.81 5.66 9.10
C PHE A 16 -8.32 4.22 9.06
N GLN A 17 -8.05 3.72 7.85
CA GLN A 17 -7.60 2.36 7.60
C GLN A 17 -6.16 2.38 7.09
N LEU A 18 -5.32 1.54 7.70
CA LEU A 18 -3.92 1.35 7.32
C LEU A 18 -3.73 -0.06 6.76
N PHE A 19 -3.14 -0.15 5.57
CA PHE A 19 -2.67 -1.40 4.99
C PHE A 19 -1.15 -1.37 4.93
N VAL A 20 -0.52 -2.46 5.36
CA VAL A 20 0.94 -2.62 5.31
C VAL A 20 1.24 -3.85 4.47
N HIS A 21 2.04 -3.70 3.43
CA HIS A 21 2.53 -4.83 2.65
C HIS A 21 4.01 -4.67 2.31
N ASP A 22 4.71 -5.78 2.18
CA ASP A 22 6.13 -5.81 1.86
C ASP A 22 6.33 -6.18 0.37
N GLU A 23 7.18 -5.42 -0.32
CA GLU A 23 7.57 -5.66 -1.71
C GLU A 23 9.04 -6.09 -1.78
N TYR A 24 9.30 -7.28 -2.33
CA TYR A 24 10.66 -7.81 -2.53
C TYR A 24 11.36 -7.26 -3.79
N ARG A 25 10.79 -6.21 -4.41
CA ARG A 25 11.33 -5.55 -5.59
C ARG A 25 11.93 -4.22 -5.19
N LEU A 26 13.25 -4.10 -5.30
CA LEU A 26 14.01 -2.92 -4.90
C LEU A 26 14.60 -2.14 -6.07
N ASP A 27 14.27 -2.54 -7.30
CA ASP A 27 14.72 -1.91 -8.55
C ASP A 27 14.36 -0.41 -8.60
N SER A 28 13.16 -0.07 -8.16
CA SER A 28 12.69 1.34 -8.10
C SER A 28 13.52 2.27 -7.23
N LEU A 29 14.29 1.77 -6.26
CA LEU A 29 15.04 2.63 -5.34
C LEU A 29 16.14 3.42 -6.06
N ALA A 30 16.87 2.77 -6.95
CA ALA A 30 17.93 3.44 -7.70
C ALA A 30 17.37 4.52 -8.63
N ASP A 31 16.21 4.27 -9.24
CA ASP A 31 15.54 5.24 -10.11
C ASP A 31 15.02 6.44 -9.32
N GLU A 32 14.49 6.23 -8.12
CA GLU A 32 14.09 7.30 -7.20
C GLU A 32 15.28 8.17 -6.78
N VAL A 33 16.43 7.55 -6.48
CA VAL A 33 17.65 8.29 -6.13
C VAL A 33 18.21 9.05 -7.34
N GLU A 34 18.19 8.44 -8.52
CA GLU A 34 18.58 9.10 -9.76
C GLU A 34 17.68 10.32 -10.03
N ALA A 35 16.36 10.17 -9.92
CA ALA A 35 15.40 11.27 -10.08
C ALA A 35 15.67 12.43 -9.11
N TYR A 36 16.08 12.12 -7.88
CA TYR A 36 16.41 13.12 -6.85
C TYR A 36 17.74 13.85 -7.10
N ALA A 37 18.67 13.26 -7.85
CA ALA A 37 19.94 13.89 -8.16
C ALA A 37 19.73 15.22 -8.91
N ARG A 38 20.53 16.24 -8.59
CA ARG A 38 20.50 17.51 -9.32
C ARG A 38 21.04 17.32 -10.73
N ASP A 39 20.48 18.04 -11.69
CA ASP A 39 20.79 17.87 -13.10
C ASP A 39 22.28 18.08 -13.42
N GLU A 40 22.98 18.95 -12.69
CA GLU A 40 24.39 19.24 -12.93
C GLU A 40 25.32 18.06 -12.61
N VAL A 41 24.89 17.14 -11.75
CA VAL A 41 25.68 15.98 -11.31
C VAL A 41 25.08 14.64 -11.75
N ARG A 42 23.84 14.64 -12.25
CA ARG A 42 23.10 13.45 -12.71
C ARG A 42 23.94 12.63 -13.69
N ASP A 43 24.54 13.31 -14.67
CA ASP A 43 25.36 12.69 -15.72
C ASP A 43 26.86 12.69 -15.43
N SER A 44 27.27 12.87 -14.18
CA SER A 44 28.68 12.72 -13.83
C SER A 44 29.10 11.25 -13.91
N ALA A 45 30.38 11.00 -14.21
CA ALA A 45 30.92 9.62 -14.23
C ALA A 45 30.78 8.93 -12.86
N TYR A 46 30.93 9.71 -11.78
CA TYR A 46 30.74 9.23 -10.42
C TYR A 46 29.28 8.80 -10.18
N THR A 47 28.31 9.65 -10.48
CA THR A 47 26.88 9.37 -10.28
C THR A 47 26.45 8.13 -11.04
N ARG A 48 26.84 7.99 -12.31
CA ARG A 48 26.54 6.79 -13.10
C ARG A 48 27.12 5.52 -12.49
N HIS A 49 28.39 5.55 -12.07
CA HIS A 49 29.04 4.39 -11.47
C HIS A 49 28.38 4.00 -10.14
N TRP A 50 28.08 4.99 -9.30
CA TRP A 50 27.41 4.77 -8.03
C TRP A 50 25.99 4.21 -8.20
N LEU A 51 25.20 4.75 -9.15
CA LEU A 51 23.86 4.24 -9.47
C LEU A 51 23.91 2.81 -10.00
N ALA A 52 24.91 2.45 -10.81
CA ALA A 52 25.10 1.08 -11.27
C ALA A 52 25.38 0.13 -10.08
N ALA A 53 26.31 0.48 -9.19
CA ALA A 53 26.60 -0.30 -8.00
C ALA A 53 25.39 -0.43 -7.06
N LEU A 54 24.57 0.63 -6.94
CA LEU A 54 23.33 0.59 -6.17
C LEU A 54 22.30 -0.37 -6.79
N ARG A 55 22.13 -0.34 -8.13
CA ARG A 55 21.23 -1.26 -8.84
C ARG A 55 21.64 -2.71 -8.64
N ASP A 56 22.92 -3.02 -8.80
CA ASP A 56 23.48 -4.36 -8.57
C ASP A 56 23.23 -4.80 -7.12
N HIS A 57 23.50 -3.93 -6.15
CA HIS A 57 23.24 -4.22 -4.74
C HIS A 57 21.75 -4.51 -4.47
N CYS A 58 20.84 -3.67 -5.00
CA CYS A 58 19.41 -3.88 -4.85
C CYS A 58 18.95 -5.21 -5.47
N ALA A 59 19.50 -5.60 -6.62
CA ALA A 59 19.21 -6.88 -7.25
C ALA A 59 19.70 -8.07 -6.41
N ASP A 60 20.91 -7.96 -5.84
CA ASP A 60 21.51 -9.01 -5.01
C ASP A 60 20.71 -9.26 -3.74
N ILE A 61 20.31 -8.21 -3.02
CA ILE A 61 19.55 -8.36 -1.77
C ILE A 61 18.10 -8.77 -2.01
N ALA A 62 17.54 -8.49 -3.19
CA ALA A 62 16.17 -8.83 -3.58
C ALA A 62 16.02 -10.23 -4.20
N ARG A 63 17.11 -10.99 -4.36
CA ARG A 63 17.09 -12.29 -5.04
C ARG A 63 16.17 -13.31 -4.35
N PRO A 64 15.46 -14.19 -5.10
CA PRO A 64 14.68 -15.28 -4.51
C PRO A 64 15.57 -16.19 -3.65
N GLY A 65 15.09 -16.54 -2.45
CA GLY A 65 15.88 -17.31 -1.48
C GLY A 65 16.81 -16.48 -0.59
N GLY A 66 16.81 -15.15 -0.75
CA GLY A 66 17.52 -14.24 0.14
C GLY A 66 19.04 -14.19 -0.07
N LEU A 67 19.69 -13.20 0.55
CA LEU A 67 21.15 -13.05 0.49
C LEU A 67 21.86 -14.06 1.40
N PHE A 68 21.34 -14.29 2.59
CA PHE A 68 21.87 -15.23 3.58
C PHE A 68 20.73 -15.78 4.45
N HIS A 69 20.99 -16.85 5.19
CA HIS A 69 20.05 -17.37 6.19
C HIS A 69 20.29 -16.67 7.53
N ASP A 70 19.26 -16.04 8.10
CA ASP A 70 19.34 -15.36 9.40
C ASP A 70 18.75 -16.27 10.49
N ASP A 71 19.64 -16.92 11.24
CA ASP A 71 19.26 -17.83 12.33
C ASP A 71 18.92 -17.11 13.64
N GLN A 72 19.21 -15.81 13.76
CA GLN A 72 19.12 -15.09 15.04
C GLN A 72 17.78 -14.39 15.23
N VAL A 73 17.18 -13.84 14.16
CA VAL A 73 15.96 -13.04 14.28
C VAL A 73 14.81 -13.63 13.47
N THR A 74 15.02 -13.88 12.18
CA THR A 74 13.93 -14.31 11.27
C THR A 74 13.78 -15.81 11.12
N GLY A 75 14.83 -16.59 11.39
CA GLY A 75 14.83 -18.06 11.25
C GLY A 75 14.65 -18.53 9.81
N GLY A 76 15.03 -17.70 8.84
CA GLY A 76 14.76 -17.94 7.42
C GLY A 76 15.69 -17.16 6.49
N PRO A 77 15.48 -17.27 5.17
CA PRO A 77 16.25 -16.50 4.20
C PRO A 77 16.00 -15.01 4.37
N TRP A 78 17.05 -14.26 4.68
CA TRP A 78 17.00 -12.80 4.74
C TRP A 78 16.95 -12.26 3.31
N GLN A 79 15.90 -11.50 3.00
CA GLN A 79 15.71 -10.86 1.71
C GLN A 79 15.37 -9.39 1.93
N GLY A 80 16.01 -8.51 1.16
CA GLY A 80 15.69 -7.10 1.14
C GLY A 80 14.23 -6.89 0.71
N ASN A 81 13.49 -6.13 1.48
CA ASN A 81 12.11 -5.76 1.18
C ASN A 81 11.88 -4.26 1.39
N ARG A 82 10.90 -3.72 0.67
CA ARG A 82 10.40 -2.36 0.85
C ARG A 82 8.99 -2.46 1.40
N ARG A 83 8.82 -2.01 2.64
CA ARG A 83 7.51 -1.90 3.28
C ARG A 83 6.76 -0.70 2.70
N LYS A 84 5.57 -0.95 2.17
CA LYS A 84 4.63 0.09 1.75
C LYS A 84 3.46 0.16 2.73
N ILE A 85 3.08 1.38 3.06
CA ILE A 85 1.97 1.69 3.95
C ILE A 85 0.96 2.48 3.13
N HIS A 86 -0.25 1.96 3.00
CA HIS A 86 -1.38 2.65 2.38
C HIS A 86 -2.33 3.13 3.47
N ALA A 87 -2.59 4.43 3.47
CA ALA A 87 -3.47 5.07 4.43
C ALA A 87 -4.73 5.57 3.72
N CYS A 88 -5.88 5.04 4.11
CA CYS A 88 -7.18 5.42 3.57
C CYS A 88 -7.98 6.13 4.67
N LEU A 89 -8.31 7.40 4.44
CA LEU A 89 -9.18 8.17 5.32
C LEU A 89 -10.51 8.41 4.61
N PHE A 90 -11.60 7.94 5.21
CA PHE A 90 -12.94 8.12 4.66
C PHE A 90 -13.91 8.57 5.75
N ARG A 91 -15.01 9.21 5.33
CA ARG A 91 -16.04 9.70 6.24
C ARG A 91 -17.38 9.12 5.84
N ARG A 92 -18.07 8.46 6.76
CA ARG A 92 -19.44 8.01 6.55
C ARG A 92 -20.36 9.22 6.41
N ARG A 93 -21.24 9.27 5.41
CA ARG A 93 -22.28 10.30 5.25
C ARG A 93 -23.67 9.67 5.41
N SER A 94 -24.69 10.46 5.72
CA SER A 94 -26.08 9.96 5.71
C SER A 94 -26.56 9.72 4.29
N ALA A 95 -27.40 8.71 4.11
CA ALA A 95 -28.04 8.39 2.83
C ALA A 95 -28.77 9.61 2.21
N THR A 96 -29.24 10.55 3.02
CA THR A 96 -29.89 11.79 2.57
C THR A 96 -28.94 12.78 1.88
N GLN A 97 -27.64 12.67 2.12
CA GLN A 97 -26.59 13.54 1.59
C GLN A 97 -25.71 12.85 0.54
N LEU A 98 -26.24 11.82 -0.12
CA LEU A 98 -25.64 11.32 -1.36
C LEU A 98 -25.37 12.51 -2.28
N LEU A 99 -24.10 12.73 -2.61
CA LEU A 99 -23.76 13.51 -3.79
C LEU A 99 -24.57 12.86 -4.91
N LYS A 100 -25.36 13.64 -5.66
CA LYS A 100 -25.94 13.16 -6.92
C LYS A 100 -24.77 12.94 -7.90
N GLY A 101 -24.09 11.83 -7.70
CA GLY A 101 -23.10 11.18 -8.55
C GLY A 101 -23.46 9.70 -8.53
N PRO A 102 -23.01 8.92 -9.53
CA PRO A 102 -23.49 7.56 -9.72
C PRO A 102 -23.36 6.77 -8.43
N ASP A 103 -24.50 6.21 -8.04
CA ASP A 103 -24.67 5.21 -7.01
C ASP A 103 -23.63 4.09 -7.15
N GLU A 104 -23.44 3.36 -6.05
CA GLU A 104 -22.61 2.16 -5.91
C GLU A 104 -21.15 2.40 -5.47
N LEU A 105 -20.67 1.58 -4.53
CA LEU A 105 -19.24 1.29 -4.28
C LEU A 105 -18.66 0.32 -5.34
N GLY A 106 -19.42 0.02 -6.40
CA GLY A 106 -18.96 -0.57 -7.66
C GLY A 106 -17.73 0.11 -8.31
N PRO A 107 -17.54 1.45 -8.27
CA PRO A 107 -16.48 2.11 -8.99
C PRO A 107 -15.08 1.93 -8.40
N ILE A 108 -14.89 1.25 -7.26
CA ILE A 108 -13.52 0.85 -6.84
C ILE A 108 -13.01 -0.27 -7.74
N ARG A 109 -13.86 -1.27 -8.05
CA ARG A 109 -13.54 -2.34 -9.00
C ARG A 109 -13.48 -1.84 -10.44
N ASP A 110 -14.17 -0.75 -10.73
CA ASP A 110 -14.15 -0.08 -12.04
C ASP A 110 -13.30 1.20 -12.05
N LEU A 111 -12.31 1.31 -11.13
CA LEU A 111 -11.40 2.46 -11.12
C LEU A 111 -10.73 2.60 -12.48
N PRO A 112 -10.78 3.79 -13.12
CA PRO A 112 -10.08 4.00 -14.39
C PRO A 112 -8.59 3.68 -14.21
N GLY A 113 -8.06 2.80 -15.07
CA GLY A 113 -6.68 2.30 -15.00
C GLY A 113 -6.48 1.02 -14.19
N LEU A 114 -7.47 0.51 -13.45
CA LEU A 114 -7.33 -0.76 -12.70
C LEU A 114 -7.08 -1.95 -13.63
N ALA A 115 -7.78 -1.98 -14.77
CA ALA A 115 -7.60 -3.01 -15.78
C ALA A 115 -6.19 -2.98 -16.41
N GLU A 116 -5.58 -1.80 -16.47
CA GLU A 116 -4.27 -1.52 -17.08
C GLU A 116 -3.10 -1.86 -16.14
N LEU A 117 -3.36 -2.11 -14.85
CA LEU A 117 -2.33 -2.49 -13.91
C LEU A 117 -1.76 -3.88 -14.20
N GLU A 118 -0.47 -4.03 -13.93
CA GLU A 118 0.21 -5.32 -13.87
C GLU A 118 -0.57 -6.32 -12.99
N PRO A 119 -0.69 -7.60 -13.39
CA PRO A 119 -1.55 -8.56 -12.70
C PRO A 119 -1.37 -8.62 -11.17
N PRO A 120 -0.15 -8.59 -10.61
CA PRO A 120 0.04 -8.58 -9.16
C PRO A 120 -0.48 -7.31 -8.49
N ARG A 121 -0.40 -6.15 -9.16
CA ARG A 121 -0.89 -4.87 -8.65
C ARG A 121 -2.41 -4.79 -8.72
N ARG A 122 -2.99 -5.30 -9.81
CA ARG A 122 -4.45 -5.39 -9.99
C ARG A 122 -5.09 -6.28 -8.93
N ALA A 123 -4.53 -7.46 -8.66
CA ALA A 123 -5.04 -8.38 -7.64
C ALA A 123 -5.10 -7.72 -6.25
N ARG A 124 -4.02 -7.03 -5.84
CA ARG A 124 -3.96 -6.31 -4.55
C ARG A 124 -4.99 -5.18 -4.47
N ALA A 125 -5.15 -4.42 -5.54
CA ALA A 125 -6.13 -3.34 -5.57
C ALA A 125 -7.58 -3.88 -5.47
N LEU A 126 -7.87 -5.03 -6.07
CA LEU A 126 -9.16 -5.72 -5.92
C LEU A 126 -9.36 -6.25 -4.49
N GLU A 127 -8.33 -6.83 -3.87
CA GLU A 127 -8.40 -7.25 -2.46
C GLU A 127 -8.67 -6.06 -1.52
N MET A 128 -8.03 -4.91 -1.77
CA MET A 128 -8.29 -3.68 -1.02
C MET A 128 -9.72 -3.17 -1.24
N ALA A 129 -10.22 -3.22 -2.48
CA ALA A 129 -11.61 -2.87 -2.81
C ALA A 129 -12.61 -3.75 -2.06
N ASP A 130 -12.34 -5.05 -2.02
CA ASP A 130 -13.18 -6.03 -1.34
C ASP A 130 -13.15 -5.82 0.17
N ALA A 131 -11.97 -5.58 0.75
CA ALA A 131 -11.83 -5.22 2.16
C ALA A 131 -12.59 -3.93 2.49
N LEU A 132 -12.50 -2.89 1.66
CA LEU A 132 -13.24 -1.65 1.84
C LEU A 132 -14.76 -1.87 1.74
N SER A 133 -15.22 -2.72 0.81
CA SER A 133 -16.64 -3.06 0.65
C SER A 133 -17.22 -3.74 1.90
N LEU A 134 -16.40 -4.52 2.62
CA LEU A 134 -16.80 -5.25 3.83
C LEU A 134 -17.10 -4.33 5.04
N PHE A 135 -16.63 -3.09 5.02
CA PHE A 135 -16.88 -2.09 6.08
C PHE A 135 -17.81 -0.98 5.60
N CYS A 136 -17.74 -0.61 4.31
CA CYS A 136 -18.41 0.59 3.79
C CYS A 136 -19.81 0.35 3.19
N THR A 137 -20.32 -0.88 3.14
CA THR A 137 -21.64 -1.20 2.56
C THR A 137 -22.75 -1.31 3.62
N GLU A 138 -23.99 -1.08 3.20
CA GLU A 138 -25.16 -1.22 4.08
C GLU A 138 -25.40 -2.72 4.38
N GLY A 139 -25.44 -3.11 5.66
CA GLY A 139 -25.54 -4.53 6.07
C GLY A 139 -24.21 -5.30 6.14
N SER A 140 -23.09 -4.59 6.03
CA SER A 140 -21.74 -5.14 6.10
C SER A 140 -21.39 -5.74 7.47
N LEU A 141 -20.24 -6.42 7.58
CA LEU A 141 -19.83 -7.17 8.78
C LEU A 141 -19.71 -6.24 10.01
N GLU A 142 -19.41 -4.96 9.78
CA GLU A 142 -19.37 -3.89 10.80
C GLU A 142 -20.77 -3.58 11.38
N ALA A 143 -21.82 -3.62 10.54
CA ALA A 143 -23.21 -3.39 10.96
C ALA A 143 -23.74 -4.50 11.89
N LYS A 144 -23.10 -5.68 11.91
CA LYS A 144 -23.43 -6.83 12.77
C LYS A 144 -22.54 -6.95 14.01
N LEU A 145 -21.37 -6.33 14.02
CA LEU A 145 -20.40 -6.44 15.12
C LEU A 145 -20.57 -5.35 16.19
N PHE A 146 -21.12 -4.19 15.82
CA PHE A 146 -21.20 -3.02 16.69
C PHE A 146 -22.63 -2.52 16.96
N ASN A 147 -23.64 -3.32 16.62
CA ASN A 147 -25.06 -3.03 16.87
C ASN A 147 -25.71 -4.19 17.62
#